data_AF-J8TZI8-F1
#
_entry.id   AF-J8TZI8-F1
#
_cell.length_a   1.000
_cell.length_b   1.000
_cell.length_c   1.000
_cell.angle_alpha   90.00
_cell.angle_beta   90.00
_cell.angle_gamma   90.00
#
_symmetry.space_group_name_H-M   'P 1'
#
loop_
_entity.id
_entity.type
_entity.pdbx_description
1 polymer ?
#
loop_
_entity_poly.entity_id
_entity_poly.type
_entity_poly.pdbx_seq_one_letter_code
_entity_poly.pdbx_strand_id
1 'polypeptide(L)'
;MQRREISAALDKVKPLRFGENKTLVVIGGTSGIGAATARKFALRGLATRIIIVGRDAQRGHDVAQICSCYAPKGSEPAVSFIQKDVSCLDTPGELTTRDCTGFAVQVISRFVISHLLVSANAMAPDGVIISVGNPGWTMDDLSANDFSLALWEKTAWTRMSVFAAQMLRDSSVMDACTLEQNGRYHQRVFHLNPGLVASETFLYGQLPFPIGIARRIAIMAPAAVEPDDYADVPVFVAMFPEEAERIGQGRLLDKNFAHVDPGKWAQDEMHRAEVWEFMERAAGASGPELTSRGQPSVVVAVLRPPSAYPNADVVVDLNAAPGYGETPELGARIRDLCELVAYSLKLTAGSKLPPKAQIYIDAVDILAEDHTPYAVLRSLRSILAAVNASKPGRLILSLPRDSRFLPLVTPASLSPGLILITPHNPRAVEAMAQRLLLTPEDPRFFSLLDRFSGDTLALAGSGLEVGEPSSYAVQILIRKATGGAKAIVRAVEGYTAGKPMPLEQVASFKLLAEEKRTTTHADLNLPFNLSLTDRQKSERGAVPLPYAHEGEGADLGMGMDWSDDEEDDEI
;
A
#
# COMPACT_ATOMS: atom_id res chain seq x y z
N MET A 1 39.60 8.23 -12.57
CA MET A 1 39.06 8.91 -13.75
C MET A 1 38.45 10.23 -13.27
N GLN A 2 38.88 11.38 -13.79
CA GLN A 2 38.33 12.67 -13.36
C GLN A 2 36.97 12.92 -14.04
N ARG A 3 36.06 13.67 -13.39
CA ARG A 3 34.70 13.95 -13.92
C ARG A 3 34.68 14.55 -15.34
N ARG A 4 35.70 15.34 -15.70
CA ARG A 4 35.86 15.86 -17.07
C ARG A 4 36.08 14.75 -18.09
N GLU A 5 36.80 13.69 -17.72
CA GLU A 5 37.02 12.51 -18.58
C GLU A 5 35.73 11.72 -18.76
N ILE A 6 34.92 11.60 -17.69
CA ILE A 6 33.60 10.96 -17.74
C ILE A 6 32.68 11.71 -18.72
N SER A 7 32.58 13.03 -18.57
CA SER A 7 31.75 13.87 -19.44
C SER A 7 32.24 13.81 -20.91
N ALA A 8 33.56 13.91 -21.12
CA ALA A 8 34.15 13.79 -22.45
C ALA A 8 33.99 12.39 -23.08
N ALA A 9 33.89 11.32 -22.28
CA ALA A 9 33.57 9.99 -22.76
C ALA A 9 32.10 9.89 -23.19
N LEU A 10 31.18 10.47 -22.41
CA LEU A 10 29.76 10.52 -22.74
C LEU A 10 29.47 11.32 -24.01
N ASP A 11 30.20 12.41 -24.25
CA ASP A 11 30.04 13.23 -25.47
C ASP A 11 30.44 12.47 -26.76
N LYS A 12 31.20 11.38 -26.63
CA LYS A 12 31.56 10.49 -27.76
C LYS A 12 30.51 9.42 -28.01
N VAL A 13 29.56 9.21 -27.09
CA VAL A 13 28.49 8.22 -27.24
C VAL A 13 27.50 8.74 -28.28
N LYS A 14 27.24 7.92 -29.30
CA LYS A 14 26.22 8.24 -30.30
C LYS A 14 24.83 7.98 -29.70
N PRO A 15 23.82 8.79 -30.03
CA PRO A 15 22.43 8.48 -29.70
C PRO A 15 22.04 7.08 -30.17
N LEU A 16 21.10 6.46 -29.46
CA LEU A 16 20.59 5.14 -29.82
C LEU A 16 20.04 5.14 -31.24
N ARG A 17 20.26 4.03 -31.95
CA ARG A 17 19.73 3.85 -33.30
C ARG A 17 18.31 3.31 -33.25
N PHE A 18 17.57 3.56 -34.33
CA PHE A 18 16.25 2.97 -34.54
C PHE A 18 16.31 1.43 -34.41
N GLY A 19 15.58 0.87 -33.44
CA GLY A 19 15.56 -0.57 -33.12
C GLY A 19 16.28 -0.96 -31.82
N GLU A 20 17.09 -0.09 -31.22
CA GLU A 20 17.72 -0.33 -29.92
C GLU A 20 16.77 0.08 -28.77
N ASN A 21 16.19 -0.88 -28.06
CA ASN A 21 15.25 -0.59 -26.97
C ASN A 21 15.94 -0.55 -25.60
N LYS A 22 16.13 0.64 -25.05
CA LYS A 22 16.65 0.83 -23.67
C LYS A 22 15.64 1.60 -22.83
N THR A 23 15.28 1.00 -21.69
CA THR A 23 14.39 1.62 -20.71
C THR A 23 15.20 2.08 -19.51
N LEU A 24 15.07 3.37 -19.17
CA LEU A 24 15.58 3.95 -17.94
C LEU A 24 14.43 4.12 -16.94
N VAL A 25 14.62 3.67 -15.71
CA VAL A 25 13.72 3.97 -14.59
C VAL A 25 14.47 4.81 -13.56
N VAL A 26 13.93 5.96 -13.19
CA VAL A 26 14.54 6.86 -12.21
C VAL A 26 13.61 7.07 -11.02
N ILE A 27 13.99 6.48 -9.88
CA ILE A 27 13.27 6.63 -8.61
C ILE A 27 13.78 7.88 -7.90
N GLY A 28 12.85 8.74 -7.45
CA GLY A 28 13.21 10.07 -6.97
C GLY A 28 13.61 11.02 -8.11
N GLY A 29 13.05 10.82 -9.30
CA GLY A 29 13.42 11.55 -10.52
C GLY A 29 12.81 12.95 -10.65
N THR A 30 12.17 13.49 -9.61
CA THR A 30 11.46 14.79 -9.65
C THR A 30 12.34 15.97 -9.26
N SER A 31 13.52 15.75 -8.66
CA SER A 31 14.47 16.81 -8.30
C SER A 31 15.90 16.28 -8.15
N GLY A 32 16.86 17.20 -7.97
CA GLY A 32 18.25 16.85 -7.65
C GLY A 32 18.92 15.95 -8.69
N ILE A 33 19.71 14.98 -8.20
CA ILE A 33 20.51 14.08 -9.04
C ILE A 33 19.62 13.23 -9.93
N GLY A 34 18.49 12.71 -9.41
CA GLY A 34 17.58 11.87 -10.19
C GLY A 34 17.02 12.61 -11.40
N ALA A 35 16.49 13.81 -11.21
CA ALA A 35 15.99 14.63 -12.32
C ALA A 35 17.10 14.98 -13.32
N ALA A 36 18.29 15.32 -12.83
CA ALA A 36 19.46 15.60 -13.67
C ALA A 36 19.88 14.39 -14.52
N THR A 37 19.89 13.19 -13.94
CA THR A 37 20.18 11.94 -14.66
C THR A 37 19.14 11.68 -15.75
N ALA A 38 17.84 11.79 -15.45
CA ALA A 38 16.78 11.62 -16.45
C ALA A 38 16.95 12.58 -17.64
N ARG A 39 17.18 13.88 -17.36
CA ARG A 39 17.45 14.88 -18.39
C ARG A 39 18.68 14.54 -19.23
N LYS A 40 19.77 14.12 -18.59
CA LYS A 40 21.02 13.79 -19.28
C LYS A 40 20.92 12.58 -20.20
N PHE A 41 20.10 11.59 -19.85
CA PHE A 41 19.77 10.48 -20.74
C PHE A 41 18.94 10.95 -21.95
N ALA A 42 17.94 11.79 -21.72
CA ALA A 42 17.10 12.32 -22.79
C ALA A 42 17.88 13.21 -23.76
N LEU A 43 18.63 14.18 -23.23
CA LEU A 43 19.48 15.13 -23.97
C LEU A 43 20.47 14.44 -24.91
N ARG A 44 20.94 13.24 -24.55
CA ARG A 44 21.92 12.47 -25.32
C ARG A 44 21.29 11.35 -26.15
N GLY A 45 19.96 11.18 -26.11
CA GLY A 45 19.26 10.11 -26.83
C GLY A 45 19.72 8.71 -26.42
N LEU A 46 20.00 8.50 -25.12
CA LEU A 46 20.60 7.26 -24.59
C LEU A 46 19.57 6.25 -24.08
N ALA A 47 18.29 6.58 -24.12
CA ALA A 47 17.18 5.70 -23.76
C ALA A 47 16.03 5.91 -24.74
N THR A 48 15.29 4.86 -25.07
CA THR A 48 14.04 4.96 -25.87
C THR A 48 12.81 5.08 -24.99
N ARG A 49 12.91 4.73 -23.71
CA ARG A 49 11.86 4.94 -22.72
C ARG A 49 12.46 5.44 -21.42
N ILE A 50 11.86 6.49 -20.85
CA ILE A 50 12.27 7.04 -19.55
C ILE A 50 11.05 7.05 -18.63
N ILE A 51 11.15 6.35 -17.50
CA ILE A 51 10.11 6.29 -16.47
C ILE A 51 10.59 7.07 -15.26
N ILE A 52 9.94 8.19 -14.97
CA ILE A 52 10.21 9.04 -13.81
C ILE A 52 9.25 8.63 -12.70
N VAL A 53 9.78 8.29 -11.53
CA VAL A 53 8.98 7.94 -10.36
C VAL A 53 9.24 8.94 -9.23
N GLY A 54 8.17 9.49 -8.66
CA GLY A 54 8.27 10.38 -7.51
C GLY A 54 6.93 10.82 -6.94
N ARG A 55 6.98 11.58 -5.84
CA ARG A 55 5.80 11.94 -5.04
C ARG A 55 5.03 13.13 -5.58
N ASP A 56 5.78 14.09 -6.10
CA ASP A 56 5.26 15.37 -6.58
C ASP A 56 4.88 15.25 -8.05
N ALA A 57 3.58 15.27 -8.32
CA ALA A 57 3.07 15.11 -9.67
C ALA A 57 3.48 16.25 -10.59
N GLN A 58 3.43 17.50 -10.10
CA GLN A 58 3.77 18.67 -10.90
C GLN A 58 5.24 18.62 -11.31
N ARG A 59 6.14 18.48 -10.33
CA ARG A 59 7.59 18.39 -10.60
C ARG A 59 7.93 17.19 -11.50
N GLY A 60 7.23 16.08 -11.32
CA GLY A 60 7.38 14.90 -12.17
C GLY A 60 7.00 15.15 -13.63
N HIS A 61 5.86 15.81 -13.86
CA HIS A 61 5.43 16.21 -15.20
C HIS A 61 6.38 17.25 -15.82
N ASP A 62 6.87 18.21 -15.05
CA ASP A 62 7.83 19.21 -15.53
C ASP A 62 9.13 18.53 -16.03
N VAL A 63 9.70 17.61 -15.25
CA VAL A 63 10.90 16.87 -15.67
C VAL A 63 10.61 15.99 -16.89
N ALA A 64 9.43 15.35 -16.96
CA ALA A 64 9.04 14.54 -18.10
C ALA A 64 8.93 15.36 -19.39
N GLN A 65 8.34 16.56 -19.30
CA GLN A 65 8.22 17.50 -20.40
C GLN A 65 9.59 17.98 -20.86
N ILE A 66 10.47 18.36 -19.93
CA ILE A 66 11.86 18.74 -20.25
C ILE A 66 12.55 17.58 -21.00
N CYS A 67 12.48 16.35 -20.50
CA CYS A 67 13.09 15.21 -21.18
C CYS A 67 12.56 15.03 -22.62
N SER A 68 11.26 15.27 -22.83
CA SER A 68 10.65 15.16 -24.15
C SER A 68 11.07 16.30 -25.10
N CYS A 69 11.19 17.53 -24.59
CA CYS A 69 11.51 18.71 -25.40
C CYS A 69 12.99 18.80 -25.81
N TYR A 70 13.89 18.30 -24.97
CA TYR A 70 15.34 18.45 -25.17
C TYR A 70 16.02 17.22 -25.79
N ALA A 71 15.26 16.19 -26.14
CA ALA A 71 15.81 15.04 -26.84
C ALA A 71 16.26 15.39 -28.28
N PRO A 72 17.36 14.82 -28.78
CA PRO A 72 17.77 15.01 -30.17
C PRO A 72 16.71 14.46 -31.13
N LYS A 73 16.45 15.20 -32.21
CA LYS A 73 15.45 14.80 -33.23
C LYS A 73 15.73 13.41 -33.77
N GLY A 74 14.72 12.54 -33.79
CA GLY A 74 14.82 11.14 -34.23
C GLY A 74 15.32 10.17 -33.16
N SER A 75 15.51 10.63 -31.93
CA SER A 75 15.87 9.82 -30.75
C SER A 75 15.00 10.16 -29.53
N GLU A 76 13.80 10.69 -29.78
CA GLU A 76 12.88 11.11 -28.73
C GLU A 76 12.45 9.91 -27.87
N PRO A 77 12.74 9.92 -26.55
CA PRO A 77 12.28 8.85 -25.67
C PRO A 77 10.78 8.94 -25.43
N ALA A 78 10.12 7.80 -25.27
CA ALA A 78 8.82 7.72 -24.62
C ALA A 78 9.00 8.01 -23.12
N VAL A 79 8.62 9.23 -22.69
CA VAL A 79 8.74 9.63 -21.28
C VAL A 79 7.40 9.49 -20.57
N SER A 80 7.41 8.82 -19.41
CA SER A 80 6.23 8.67 -18.56
C SER A 80 6.56 9.01 -17.12
N PHE A 81 5.60 9.60 -16.41
CA PHE A 81 5.70 9.86 -14.97
C PHE A 81 4.74 8.94 -14.21
N ILE A 82 5.23 8.37 -13.10
CA ILE A 82 4.44 7.57 -12.16
C ILE A 82 4.49 8.24 -10.80
N GLN A 83 3.34 8.71 -10.33
CA GLN A 83 3.23 9.25 -8.99
C GLN A 83 3.27 8.12 -7.95
N LYS A 84 4.30 8.11 -7.12
CA LYS A 84 4.45 7.12 -6.05
C LYS A 84 5.29 7.66 -4.89
N ASP A 85 4.80 7.45 -3.67
CA ASP A 85 5.60 7.62 -2.45
C ASP A 85 6.27 6.30 -2.08
N VAL A 86 7.60 6.30 -2.16
CA VAL A 86 8.45 5.14 -1.83
C VAL A 86 8.68 4.98 -0.32
N SER A 87 8.27 5.96 0.50
CA SER A 87 8.21 5.82 1.96
C SER A 87 7.01 4.98 2.42
N CYS A 88 6.00 4.81 1.56
CA CYS A 88 4.81 3.99 1.83
C CYS A 88 5.01 2.52 1.45
N LEU A 89 6.26 2.03 1.47
CA LEU A 89 6.52 0.60 1.41
C LEU A 89 6.26 0.03 2.81
N ASP A 90 5.36 -0.94 2.91
CA ASP A 90 4.98 -1.58 4.17
C ASP A 90 6.24 -2.22 4.78
N THR A 91 6.78 -1.60 5.82
CA THR A 91 7.93 -2.15 6.55
C THR A 91 7.43 -3.13 7.61
N PRO A 92 8.21 -4.19 7.95
CA PRO A 92 7.83 -5.11 9.00
C PRO A 92 7.49 -4.36 10.30
N GLY A 93 6.41 -4.77 10.97
CA GLY A 93 5.74 -4.09 12.10
C GLY A 93 6.57 -3.70 13.34
N GLU A 94 7.89 -3.78 13.30
CA GLU A 94 8.82 -3.21 14.28
C GLU A 94 9.35 -1.82 13.87
N LEU A 95 9.15 -1.39 12.61
CA LEU A 95 9.63 -0.11 12.06
C LEU A 95 8.55 0.97 11.93
N THR A 96 7.39 0.81 12.58
CA THR A 96 6.22 1.69 12.40
C THR A 96 6.27 2.98 13.21
N THR A 97 7.44 3.39 13.72
CA THR A 97 7.60 4.71 14.36
C THR A 97 7.81 5.79 13.30
N ARG A 98 7.28 7.00 13.55
CA ARG A 98 7.35 8.18 12.66
C ARG A 98 8.77 8.51 12.14
N ASP A 99 9.82 8.05 12.82
CA ASP A 99 11.23 8.34 12.52
C ASP A 99 11.93 7.29 11.62
N CYS A 100 11.27 6.19 11.24
CA CYS A 100 11.80 5.19 10.29
C CYS A 100 11.62 5.57 8.80
N THR A 101 10.96 6.70 8.51
CA THR A 101 10.73 7.19 7.14
C THR A 101 12.03 7.42 6.37
N GLY A 102 13.09 7.87 7.04
CA GLY A 102 14.42 8.03 6.45
C GLY A 102 15.00 6.71 5.97
N PHE A 103 14.97 5.67 6.79
CA PHE A 103 15.49 4.34 6.45
C PHE A 103 14.68 3.67 5.34
N ALA A 104 13.34 3.78 5.41
CA ALA A 104 12.44 3.24 4.39
C ALA A 104 12.73 3.84 3.01
N VAL A 105 12.90 5.17 2.94
CA VAL A 105 13.23 5.87 1.70
C VAL A 105 14.67 5.61 1.27
N GLN A 106 15.65 5.73 2.17
CA GLN A 106 17.06 5.71 1.80
C GLN A 106 17.61 4.32 1.51
N VAL A 107 17.03 3.27 2.11
CA VAL A 107 17.58 1.92 2.05
C VAL A 107 16.54 0.91 1.56
N ILE A 108 15.45 0.73 2.30
CA ILE A 108 14.47 -0.35 2.02
C ILE A 108 13.90 -0.20 0.60
N SER A 109 13.52 1.02 0.20
CA SER A 109 12.93 1.23 -1.13
C SER A 109 13.87 0.89 -2.29
N ARG A 110 15.17 1.14 -2.14
CA ARG A 110 16.16 0.83 -3.18
C ARG A 110 16.32 -0.68 -3.35
N PHE A 111 16.33 -1.42 -2.24
CA PHE A 111 16.32 -2.88 -2.27
C PHE A 111 15.01 -3.42 -2.84
N VAL A 112 13.86 -3.05 -2.26
CA VAL A 112 12.57 -3.66 -2.60
C VAL A 112 12.26 -3.45 -4.08
N ILE A 113 12.47 -2.24 -4.60
CA ILE A 113 12.18 -1.96 -6.01
C ILE A 113 13.13 -2.73 -6.92
N SER A 114 14.44 -2.77 -6.63
CA SER A 114 15.39 -3.51 -7.46
C SER A 114 15.11 -5.02 -7.41
N HIS A 115 14.85 -5.56 -6.22
CA HIS A 115 14.53 -6.97 -5.99
C HIS A 115 13.24 -7.38 -6.70
N LEU A 116 12.17 -6.58 -6.62
CA LEU A 116 10.91 -6.88 -7.31
C LEU A 116 11.06 -6.80 -8.83
N LEU A 117 11.81 -5.84 -9.36
CA LEU A 117 12.05 -5.72 -10.81
C LEU A 117 12.87 -6.89 -11.36
N VAL A 118 13.88 -7.34 -10.60
CA VAL A 118 14.69 -8.51 -10.97
C VAL A 118 13.86 -9.79 -10.85
N SER A 119 13.12 -9.98 -9.74
CA SER A 119 12.31 -11.18 -9.50
C SER A 119 11.12 -11.32 -10.44
N ALA A 120 10.53 -10.20 -10.88
CA ALA A 120 9.48 -10.19 -11.91
C ALA A 120 10.02 -10.36 -13.34
N ASN A 121 11.34 -10.56 -13.50
CA ASN A 121 12.02 -10.63 -14.79
C ASN A 121 11.76 -9.39 -15.67
N ALA A 122 11.58 -8.22 -15.03
CA ALA A 122 11.32 -6.95 -15.70
C ALA A 122 12.61 -6.21 -16.07
N MET A 123 13.77 -6.68 -15.60
CA MET A 123 15.08 -6.17 -15.97
C MET A 123 15.77 -7.07 -17.00
N ALA A 124 16.51 -6.46 -17.93
CA ALA A 124 17.39 -7.20 -18.81
C ALA A 124 18.45 -8.00 -18.01
N PRO A 125 18.91 -9.16 -18.49
CA PRO A 125 19.93 -9.96 -17.80
C PRO A 125 21.23 -9.19 -17.52
N ASP A 126 21.62 -8.29 -18.43
CA ASP A 126 22.79 -7.40 -18.34
C ASP A 126 22.45 -6.01 -17.77
N GLY A 127 21.24 -5.85 -17.24
CA GLY A 127 20.74 -4.60 -16.70
C GLY A 127 21.60 -4.05 -15.56
N VAL A 128 21.62 -2.73 -15.45
CA VAL A 128 22.42 -2.00 -14.45
C VAL A 128 21.50 -1.35 -13.43
N ILE A 129 21.75 -1.60 -12.15
CA ILE A 129 21.06 -0.99 -11.02
C ILE A 129 22.04 -0.04 -10.34
N ILE A 130 21.63 1.20 -10.13
CA ILE A 130 22.49 2.24 -9.54
C ILE A 130 21.80 2.83 -8.32
N SER A 131 22.41 2.64 -7.16
CA SER A 131 22.02 3.27 -5.91
C SER A 131 22.97 4.43 -5.61
N VAL A 132 22.43 5.65 -5.53
CA VAL A 132 23.20 6.81 -5.07
C VAL A 132 23.03 6.95 -3.56
N GLY A 133 24.15 6.90 -2.84
CA GLY A 133 24.23 6.83 -1.38
C GLY A 133 25.66 7.07 -0.89
N ASN A 134 26.05 6.61 0.30
CA ASN A 134 27.43 6.72 0.77
C ASN A 134 27.98 5.31 0.97
N PRO A 135 28.74 4.71 0.03
CA PRO A 135 29.42 3.43 0.26
C PRO A 135 30.60 3.56 1.23
N GLY A 136 30.96 2.44 1.87
CA GLY A 136 32.16 2.25 2.67
C GLY A 136 32.10 2.71 4.12
N TRP A 137 30.97 3.25 4.57
CA TRP A 137 30.81 3.62 5.98
C TRP A 137 30.29 2.43 6.78
N THR A 138 30.86 2.24 7.98
CA THR A 138 30.59 1.06 8.82
C THR A 138 29.99 1.49 10.15
N MET A 139 28.97 0.76 10.58
CA MET A 139 28.49 0.71 11.95
C MET A 139 28.82 -0.67 12.49
N ASP A 140 29.95 -0.77 13.19
CA ASP A 140 30.51 -2.07 13.61
C ASP A 140 29.63 -2.80 14.64
N ASP A 141 28.79 -2.07 15.37
CA ASP A 141 27.86 -2.56 16.39
C ASP A 141 26.41 -2.68 15.90
N LEU A 142 26.18 -2.62 14.57
CA LEU A 142 24.85 -2.76 14.01
C LEU A 142 24.30 -4.16 14.28
N SER A 143 23.13 -4.22 14.93
CA SER A 143 22.42 -5.47 15.18
C SER A 143 21.38 -5.72 14.10
N ALA A 144 21.35 -6.94 13.56
CA ALA A 144 20.31 -7.35 12.61
C ALA A 144 18.90 -7.36 13.20
N ASN A 145 18.78 -7.37 14.53
CA ASN A 145 17.51 -7.29 15.24
C ASN A 145 17.06 -5.84 15.54
N ASP A 146 17.88 -4.82 15.23
CA ASP A 146 17.52 -3.40 15.43
C ASP A 146 18.04 -2.51 14.30
N PHE A 147 17.58 -2.74 13.07
CA PHE A 147 17.80 -1.78 11.98
C PHE A 147 17.08 -0.45 12.20
N SER A 148 16.08 -0.38 13.08
CA SER A 148 15.43 0.88 13.44
C SER A 148 16.34 1.84 14.22
N LEU A 149 17.40 1.32 14.86
CA LEU A 149 18.22 2.02 15.85
C LEU A 149 17.42 2.48 17.07
N ALA A 150 16.30 1.82 17.38
CA ALA A 150 15.40 2.23 18.45
C ALA A 150 16.06 2.10 19.83
N LEU A 151 16.98 1.14 20.01
CA LEU A 151 17.78 1.06 21.24
C LEU A 151 18.81 2.18 21.31
N TRP A 152 19.43 2.53 20.19
CA TRP A 152 20.45 3.57 20.16
C TRP A 152 19.85 4.96 20.38
N GLU A 153 18.66 5.24 19.85
CA GLU A 153 17.95 6.51 20.11
C GLU A 153 17.70 6.74 21.61
N LYS A 154 17.46 5.66 22.38
CA LYS A 154 17.25 5.75 23.84
C LYS A 154 18.53 6.09 24.61
N THR A 155 19.70 5.73 24.07
CA THR A 155 21.01 5.94 24.72
C THR A 155 21.77 7.12 24.12
N ALA A 156 21.30 7.69 23.02
CA ALA A 156 21.94 8.80 22.33
C ALA A 156 21.90 10.09 23.15
N TRP A 157 23.07 10.66 23.40
CA TRP A 157 23.21 11.93 24.11
C TRP A 157 22.69 13.14 23.31
N THR A 158 22.68 13.04 21.97
CA THR A 158 22.28 14.15 21.08
C THR A 158 21.53 13.67 19.84
N ARG A 159 20.71 14.55 19.23
CA ARG A 159 20.13 14.32 17.89
C ARG A 159 21.19 14.15 16.80
N MET A 160 22.38 14.69 17.04
CA MET A 160 23.55 14.60 16.18
C MET A 160 24.14 13.20 16.14
N SER A 161 24.26 12.54 17.31
CA SER A 161 24.71 11.15 17.39
C SER A 161 23.70 10.20 16.74
N VAL A 162 22.39 10.46 16.87
CA VAL A 162 21.35 9.69 16.18
C VAL A 162 21.48 9.84 14.66
N PHE A 163 21.62 11.07 14.16
CA PHE A 163 21.79 11.31 12.73
C PHE A 163 23.05 10.65 12.16
N ALA A 164 24.18 10.75 12.87
CA ALA A 164 25.43 10.09 12.47
C ALA A 164 25.26 8.57 12.43
N ALA A 165 24.63 7.98 13.44
CA ALA A 165 24.29 6.56 13.48
C ALA A 165 23.42 6.17 12.28
N GLN A 166 22.34 6.90 11.99
CA GLN A 166 21.50 6.64 10.83
C GLN A 166 22.28 6.64 9.50
N MET A 167 23.22 7.58 9.32
CA MET A 167 24.07 7.61 8.12
C MET A 167 25.02 6.41 8.02
N LEU A 168 25.63 5.99 9.14
CA LEU A 168 26.50 4.81 9.18
C LEU A 168 25.69 3.53 8.90
N ARG A 169 24.51 3.38 9.51
CA ARG A 169 23.59 2.26 9.30
C ARG A 169 23.20 2.18 7.83
N ASP A 170 22.71 3.28 7.26
CA ASP A 170 22.19 3.27 5.90
C ASP A 170 23.26 2.84 4.89
N SER A 171 24.50 3.28 5.11
CA SER A 171 25.67 2.84 4.34
C SER A 171 25.96 1.35 4.51
N SER A 172 26.08 0.87 5.75
CA SER A 172 26.41 -0.52 6.05
C SER A 172 25.39 -1.49 5.46
N VAL A 173 24.10 -1.17 5.59
CA VAL A 173 23.01 -1.99 5.06
C VAL A 173 22.97 -1.94 3.52
N MET A 174 23.15 -0.77 2.91
CA MET A 174 23.17 -0.66 1.44
C MET A 174 24.39 -1.36 0.81
N ASP A 175 25.56 -1.29 1.44
CA ASP A 175 26.75 -2.03 1.02
C ASP A 175 26.50 -3.55 1.09
N ALA A 176 25.95 -4.03 2.21
CA ALA A 176 25.56 -5.43 2.37
C ALA A 176 24.58 -5.90 1.28
N CYS A 177 23.51 -5.14 1.05
CA CYS A 177 22.54 -5.43 -0.02
C CYS A 177 23.19 -5.45 -1.41
N THR A 178 24.08 -4.49 -1.69
CA THR A 178 24.75 -4.37 -2.99
C THR A 178 25.64 -5.58 -3.25
N LEU A 179 26.41 -6.01 -2.25
CA LEU A 179 27.28 -7.19 -2.36
C LEU A 179 26.47 -8.48 -2.57
N GLU A 180 25.43 -8.71 -1.77
CA GLU A 180 24.56 -9.89 -1.91
C GLU A 180 23.85 -9.91 -3.26
N GLN A 181 23.30 -8.78 -3.70
CA GLN A 181 22.54 -8.72 -4.95
C GLN A 181 23.44 -9.03 -6.16
N ASN A 182 24.69 -8.56 -6.14
CA ASN A 182 25.69 -8.87 -7.16
C ASN A 182 26.14 -10.34 -7.14
N GLY A 183 26.07 -11.03 -6.00
CA GLY A 183 26.35 -12.47 -5.90
C GLY A 183 25.17 -13.34 -6.34
N ARG A 184 23.93 -12.86 -6.17
CA ARG A 184 22.70 -13.63 -6.41
C ARG A 184 22.15 -13.49 -7.82
N TYR A 185 22.36 -12.36 -8.49
CA TYR A 185 21.75 -12.07 -9.78
C TYR A 185 22.79 -11.68 -10.84
N HIS A 186 22.40 -11.82 -12.11
CA HIS A 186 23.26 -11.47 -13.25
C HIS A 186 23.37 -9.96 -13.49
N GLN A 187 22.40 -9.18 -13.01
CA GLN A 187 22.42 -7.72 -13.11
C GLN A 187 23.58 -7.12 -12.33
N ARG A 188 24.08 -5.98 -12.79
CA ARG A 188 25.18 -5.25 -12.15
C ARG A 188 24.64 -4.16 -11.23
N VAL A 189 24.89 -4.28 -9.93
CA VAL A 189 24.45 -3.32 -8.92
C VAL A 189 25.62 -2.47 -8.45
N PHE A 190 25.47 -1.15 -8.54
CA PHE A 190 26.46 -0.17 -8.11
C PHE A 190 25.96 0.68 -6.95
N HIS A 191 26.84 0.99 -6.00
CA HIS A 191 26.61 1.96 -4.93
C HIS A 191 27.57 3.14 -5.09
N LEU A 192 27.03 4.34 -5.37
CA LEU A 192 27.81 5.49 -5.79
C LEU A 192 27.71 6.65 -4.78
N ASN A 193 28.85 7.21 -4.38
CA ASN A 193 28.94 8.39 -3.54
C ASN A 193 28.83 9.69 -4.36
N PRO A 194 27.84 10.56 -4.11
CA PRO A 194 27.75 11.85 -4.79
C PRO A 194 28.62 12.96 -4.18
N GLY A 195 29.21 12.70 -3.01
CA GLY A 195 29.83 13.73 -2.20
C GLY A 195 28.80 14.72 -1.66
N LEU A 196 29.24 15.93 -1.34
CA LEU A 196 28.35 17.00 -0.92
C LEU A 196 27.70 17.63 -2.15
N VAL A 197 26.40 17.38 -2.34
CA VAL A 197 25.62 17.95 -3.47
C VAL A 197 24.71 19.07 -3.00
N ALA A 198 24.74 20.20 -3.71
CA ALA A 198 23.85 21.32 -3.51
C ALA A 198 22.43 20.97 -3.99
N SER A 199 21.63 20.33 -3.13
CA SER A 199 20.24 19.94 -3.44
C SER A 199 19.26 20.44 -2.39
N GLU A 200 17.99 20.62 -2.81
CA GLU A 200 16.89 21.05 -1.93
C GLU A 200 16.73 20.19 -0.67
N THR A 201 17.08 18.90 -0.76
CA THR A 201 17.10 17.94 0.36
C THR A 201 17.91 18.45 1.56
N PHE A 202 18.94 19.27 1.33
CA PHE A 202 19.79 19.84 2.38
C PHE A 202 19.51 21.31 2.67
N LEU A 203 18.68 21.97 1.86
CA LEU A 203 18.24 23.35 2.09
C LEU A 203 16.98 23.41 2.98
N TYR A 204 16.15 22.36 2.93
CA TYR A 204 14.86 22.27 3.63
C TYR A 204 14.71 21.05 4.57
N GLY A 205 15.68 20.12 4.58
CA GLY A 205 15.68 18.99 5.52
C GLY A 205 16.00 19.41 6.96
N GLN A 206 15.33 18.78 7.95
CA GLN A 206 15.52 18.97 9.40
C GLN A 206 16.90 18.45 9.87
N LEU A 207 18.01 18.98 9.36
CA LEU A 207 19.33 18.68 9.91
C LEU A 207 19.44 19.30 11.31
N PRO A 208 19.90 18.55 12.33
CA PRO A 208 20.01 19.09 13.68
C PRO A 208 20.95 20.29 13.72
N PHE A 209 20.63 21.28 14.53
CA PHE A 209 21.56 22.37 14.84
C PHE A 209 22.80 21.79 15.57
N PRO A 210 24.05 22.14 15.18
CA PRO A 210 24.44 23.18 14.22
C PRO A 210 24.80 22.70 12.79
N ILE A 211 24.63 21.41 12.44
CA ILE A 211 24.93 20.90 11.06
C ILE A 211 24.18 21.69 10.01
N GLY A 212 22.90 22.00 10.24
CA GLY A 212 22.10 22.74 9.25
C GLY A 212 22.74 24.08 8.86
N ILE A 213 23.40 24.76 9.79
CA ILE A 213 24.08 26.04 9.56
C ILE A 213 25.46 25.80 8.93
N ALA A 214 26.28 24.93 9.52
CA ALA A 214 27.62 24.61 9.01
C ALA A 214 27.57 24.04 7.58
N ARG A 215 26.53 23.26 7.27
CA ARG A 215 26.34 22.65 5.95
C ARG A 215 25.67 23.56 4.95
N ARG A 216 24.80 24.51 5.36
CA ARG A 216 24.38 25.63 4.49
C ARG A 216 25.58 26.47 4.06
N ILE A 217 26.51 26.74 4.98
CA ILE A 217 27.78 27.43 4.68
C ILE A 217 28.67 26.55 3.78
N ALA A 218 28.76 25.24 4.02
CA ALA A 218 29.55 24.33 3.19
C ALA A 218 28.95 24.06 1.79
N ILE A 219 27.62 24.17 1.62
CA ILE A 219 26.93 24.12 0.31
C ILE A 219 27.18 25.42 -0.48
N MET A 220 27.31 26.56 0.22
CA MET A 220 27.75 27.82 -0.39
C MET A 220 29.28 27.88 -0.62
N ALA A 221 30.04 26.89 -0.16
CA ALA A 221 31.46 26.79 -0.43
C ALA A 221 31.70 26.14 -1.82
N PRO A 222 32.75 26.53 -2.56
CA PRO A 222 33.06 26.03 -3.91
C PRO A 222 33.39 24.53 -4.01
N ALA A 223 33.28 23.78 -2.91
CA ALA A 223 33.47 22.34 -2.85
C ALA A 223 32.16 21.53 -3.01
N ALA A 224 31.00 22.19 -3.01
CA ALA A 224 29.72 21.54 -3.25
C ALA A 224 29.52 21.27 -4.75
N VAL A 225 29.02 20.08 -5.08
CA VAL A 225 28.82 19.63 -6.45
C VAL A 225 27.39 19.94 -6.86
N GLU A 226 27.18 20.46 -8.06
CA GLU A 226 25.82 20.64 -8.59
C GLU A 226 25.22 19.28 -8.99
N PRO A 227 23.90 19.07 -8.81
CA PRO A 227 23.26 17.83 -9.21
C PRO A 227 23.47 17.46 -10.68
N ASP A 228 23.50 18.46 -11.58
CA ASP A 228 23.78 18.27 -12.99
C ASP A 228 25.21 17.78 -13.23
N ASP A 229 26.20 18.34 -12.55
CA ASP A 229 27.60 17.89 -12.67
C ASP A 229 27.78 16.43 -12.23
N TYR A 230 27.17 16.05 -11.11
CA TYR A 230 27.28 14.68 -10.64
C TYR A 230 26.52 13.69 -11.53
N ALA A 231 25.42 14.09 -12.16
CA ALA A 231 24.58 13.21 -12.96
C ALA A 231 25.29 12.57 -14.17
N ASP A 232 26.45 13.06 -14.61
CA ASP A 232 27.26 12.33 -15.62
C ASP A 232 27.78 10.98 -15.08
N VAL A 233 28.02 10.86 -13.79
CA VAL A 233 28.53 9.64 -13.16
C VAL A 233 27.55 8.46 -13.31
N PRO A 234 26.28 8.54 -12.85
CA PRO A 234 25.33 7.44 -13.04
C PRO A 234 25.02 7.17 -14.52
N VAL A 235 25.05 8.20 -15.40
CA VAL A 235 24.88 7.99 -16.85
C VAL A 235 26.04 7.17 -17.41
N PHE A 236 27.27 7.50 -17.02
CA PHE A 236 28.46 6.75 -17.43
C PHE A 236 28.44 5.31 -16.93
N VAL A 237 28.11 5.08 -15.65
CA VAL A 237 28.03 3.73 -15.09
C VAL A 237 27.00 2.88 -15.82
N ALA A 238 25.84 3.45 -16.15
CA ALA A 238 24.81 2.74 -16.91
C ALA A 238 25.24 2.44 -18.36
N MET A 239 26.08 3.28 -18.96
CA MET A 239 26.48 3.15 -20.36
C MET A 239 27.76 2.34 -20.58
N PHE A 240 28.65 2.37 -19.61
CA PHE A 240 29.94 1.70 -19.63
C PHE A 240 30.14 0.89 -18.34
N PRO A 241 29.23 -0.07 -18.02
CA PRO A 241 29.26 -0.75 -16.74
C PRO A 241 30.52 -1.59 -16.53
N GLU A 242 31.09 -2.17 -17.58
CA GLU A 242 32.33 -2.94 -17.50
C GLU A 242 33.55 -2.06 -17.19
N GLU A 243 33.59 -0.85 -17.75
CA GLU A 243 34.65 0.11 -17.44
C GLU A 243 34.51 0.65 -16.01
N ALA A 244 33.28 0.96 -15.59
CA ALA A 244 32.99 1.34 -14.21
C ALA A 244 33.39 0.24 -13.22
N GLU A 245 33.10 -1.02 -13.54
CA GLU A 245 33.48 -2.18 -12.74
C GLU A 245 35.00 -2.38 -12.67
N ARG A 246 35.72 -2.20 -13.78
CA ARG A 246 37.18 -2.25 -13.82
C ARG A 246 37.82 -1.21 -12.90
N ILE A 247 37.21 -0.02 -12.80
CA ILE A 247 37.67 1.09 -11.95
C ILE A 247 37.32 0.84 -10.48
N GLY A 248 36.12 0.31 -10.22
CA GLY A 248 35.51 0.26 -8.89
C GLY A 248 35.49 -1.08 -8.19
N GLN A 249 36.19 -2.11 -8.71
CA GLN A 249 36.31 -3.49 -8.20
C GLN A 249 35.35 -3.82 -7.04
N GLY A 250 34.21 -4.45 -7.31
CA GLY A 250 33.14 -4.63 -6.30
C GLY A 250 32.03 -3.60 -6.38
N ARG A 251 32.10 -2.64 -7.32
CA ARG A 251 30.98 -1.77 -7.74
C ARG A 251 30.55 -0.73 -6.67
N LEU A 252 31.42 -0.46 -5.70
CA LEU A 252 31.30 0.62 -4.72
C LEU A 252 32.27 1.75 -5.08
N LEU A 253 31.76 2.96 -5.29
CA LEU A 253 32.54 4.08 -5.84
C LEU A 253 32.36 5.36 -5.03
N ASP A 254 33.46 6.08 -4.78
CA ASP A 254 33.47 7.37 -4.07
C ASP A 254 33.09 8.56 -4.98
N LYS A 255 33.10 9.76 -4.39
CA LYS A 255 32.80 11.03 -5.08
C LYS A 255 33.79 11.38 -6.20
N ASN A 256 34.96 10.75 -6.20
CA ASN A 256 36.01 10.91 -7.18
C ASN A 256 36.01 9.78 -8.21
N PHE A 257 34.98 8.91 -8.19
CA PHE A 257 34.88 7.74 -9.05
C PHE A 257 36.04 6.75 -8.84
N ALA A 258 36.49 6.63 -7.59
CA ALA A 258 37.49 5.65 -7.16
C ALA A 258 36.83 4.53 -6.35
N HIS A 259 37.44 3.34 -6.38
CA HIS A 259 37.00 2.19 -5.61
C HIS A 259 36.94 2.49 -4.11
N VAL A 260 35.92 1.95 -3.44
CA VAL A 260 35.74 1.99 -2.00
C VAL A 260 35.52 0.57 -1.49
N ASP A 261 36.33 0.14 -0.53
CA ASP A 261 36.08 -1.09 0.18
C ASP A 261 34.78 -0.98 1.00
N PRO A 262 33.91 -2.01 1.00
CA PRO A 262 32.74 -2.03 1.86
C PRO A 262 33.16 -1.95 3.34
N GLY A 263 32.29 -1.36 4.17
CA GLY A 263 32.51 -1.30 5.62
C GLY A 263 32.73 -2.69 6.23
N LYS A 264 33.54 -2.78 7.30
CA LYS A 264 33.91 -4.07 7.95
C LYS A 264 32.69 -4.92 8.29
N TRP A 265 31.61 -4.29 8.76
CA TRP A 265 30.38 -4.99 9.11
C TRP A 265 29.72 -5.66 7.90
N ALA A 266 29.70 -4.99 6.73
CA ALA A 266 29.11 -5.52 5.49
C ALA A 266 29.99 -6.58 4.81
N GLN A 267 31.27 -6.68 5.17
CA GLN A 267 32.16 -7.74 4.69
C GLN A 267 31.84 -9.11 5.30
N ASP A 268 31.17 -9.16 6.46
CA ASP A 268 30.75 -10.41 7.09
C ASP A 268 29.56 -11.04 6.35
N GLU A 269 29.71 -12.30 5.93
CA GLU A 269 28.70 -13.04 5.19
C GLU A 269 27.44 -13.33 6.01
N MET A 270 27.57 -13.56 7.33
CA MET A 270 26.39 -13.80 8.18
C MET A 270 25.53 -12.54 8.29
N HIS A 271 26.14 -11.39 8.53
CA HIS A 271 25.42 -10.11 8.59
C HIS A 271 24.73 -9.80 7.26
N ARG A 272 25.38 -10.08 6.13
CA ARG A 272 24.77 -9.90 4.81
C ARG A 272 23.56 -10.80 4.60
N ALA A 273 23.63 -12.06 5.01
CA ALA A 273 22.49 -12.99 4.93
C ALA A 273 21.32 -12.50 5.80
N GLU A 274 21.58 -12.04 7.03
CA GLU A 274 20.55 -11.51 7.93
C GLU A 274 19.89 -10.23 7.36
N VAL A 275 20.68 -9.33 6.78
CA VAL A 275 20.16 -8.15 6.06
C VAL A 275 19.28 -8.59 4.90
N TRP A 276 19.72 -9.57 4.11
CA TRP A 276 18.98 -10.07 2.97
C TRP A 276 17.61 -10.62 3.39
N GLU A 277 17.56 -11.48 4.40
CA GLU A 277 16.32 -12.02 4.95
C GLU A 277 15.40 -10.93 5.52
N PHE A 278 15.96 -9.93 6.20
CA PHE A 278 15.20 -8.78 6.68
C PHE A 278 14.58 -7.99 5.51
N MET A 279 15.36 -7.76 4.46
CA MET A 279 14.94 -7.00 3.29
C MET A 279 13.93 -7.76 2.43
N GLU A 280 14.06 -9.08 2.29
CA GLU A 280 13.06 -9.94 1.66
C GLU A 280 11.76 -9.96 2.46
N ARG A 281 11.82 -9.96 3.81
CA ARG A 281 10.61 -9.79 4.64
C ARG A 281 9.94 -8.44 4.39
N ALA A 282 10.71 -7.36 4.23
CA ALA A 282 10.17 -6.05 3.87
C ALA A 282 9.60 -6.00 2.43
N ALA A 283 10.21 -6.74 1.49
CA ALA A 283 9.70 -6.90 0.13
C ALA A 283 8.43 -7.77 0.07
N GLY A 284 8.38 -8.84 0.86
CA GLY A 284 7.22 -9.72 1.01
C GLY A 284 6.02 -9.03 1.64
N ALA A 285 6.25 -8.13 2.61
CA ALA A 285 5.21 -7.26 3.18
C ALA A 285 4.64 -6.25 2.17
N SER A 286 5.32 -6.04 1.03
CA SER A 286 4.86 -5.11 -0.03
C SER A 286 4.22 -5.79 -1.24
N GLY A 287 4.09 -7.13 -1.25
CA GLY A 287 3.17 -7.90 -2.10
C GLY A 287 1.82 -8.14 -1.39
N PRO A 288 0.79 -8.68 -2.08
CA PRO A 288 -0.46 -9.04 -1.42
C PRO A 288 -0.19 -10.15 -0.39
N GLU A 289 -0.14 -9.78 0.90
CA GLU A 289 -0.10 -10.69 2.04
C GLU A 289 -1.43 -11.44 2.13
N LEU A 290 -1.58 -12.54 1.39
CA LEU A 290 -2.43 -13.64 1.84
C LEU A 290 -1.55 -14.54 2.71
N THR A 291 -1.48 -14.25 4.01
CA THR A 291 -1.28 -15.18 5.13
C THR A 291 -0.46 -14.52 6.25
N SER A 292 -0.88 -14.74 7.49
CA SER A 292 -0.13 -14.28 8.66
C SER A 292 1.21 -15.01 8.75
N ARG A 293 2.31 -14.24 8.78
CA ARG A 293 3.70 -14.61 9.12
C ARG A 293 3.94 -16.11 9.40
N GLY A 294 4.48 -16.83 8.41
CA GLY A 294 5.14 -18.13 8.59
C GLY A 294 4.23 -19.35 8.81
N GLN A 295 2.94 -19.25 8.50
CA GLN A 295 2.06 -20.43 8.46
C GLN A 295 1.98 -21.01 7.04
N PRO A 296 2.04 -22.34 6.89
CA PRO A 296 2.00 -22.97 5.59
C PRO A 296 0.67 -22.68 4.89
N SER A 297 0.75 -22.11 3.69
CA SER A 297 -0.34 -21.61 2.88
C SER A 297 -0.64 -22.59 1.75
N VAL A 298 -1.91 -22.98 1.64
CA VAL A 298 -2.38 -23.89 0.60
C VAL A 298 -3.46 -23.16 -0.20
N VAL A 299 -3.22 -22.93 -1.48
CA VAL A 299 -4.22 -22.35 -2.37
C VAL A 299 -4.84 -23.44 -3.22
N VAL A 300 -6.15 -23.51 -3.24
CA VAL A 300 -6.93 -24.29 -4.20
C VAL A 300 -7.39 -23.32 -5.28
N ALA A 301 -6.77 -23.44 -6.45
CA ALA A 301 -6.94 -22.57 -7.60
C ALA A 301 -8.03 -23.13 -8.53
N VAL A 302 -9.26 -22.66 -8.38
CA VAL A 302 -10.46 -22.97 -9.16
C VAL A 302 -10.51 -22.18 -10.46
N LEU A 303 -10.39 -20.85 -10.38
CA LEU A 303 -10.63 -19.96 -11.52
C LEU A 303 -9.34 -19.34 -12.03
N ARG A 304 -8.47 -18.88 -11.13
CA ARG A 304 -7.20 -18.26 -11.52
C ARG A 304 -6.14 -19.35 -11.73
N PRO A 305 -5.22 -19.19 -12.69
CA PRO A 305 -4.14 -20.14 -12.89
C PRO A 305 -3.21 -20.18 -11.66
N PRO A 306 -2.47 -21.28 -11.43
CA PRO A 306 -1.52 -21.36 -10.32
C PRO A 306 -0.50 -20.23 -10.25
N SER A 307 -0.11 -19.66 -11.41
CA SER A 307 0.78 -18.51 -11.52
C SER A 307 0.24 -17.23 -10.86
N ALA A 308 -1.06 -17.16 -10.56
CA ALA A 308 -1.66 -16.05 -9.82
C ALA A 308 -1.34 -16.10 -8.31
N TYR A 309 -0.75 -17.19 -7.82
CA TYR A 309 -0.45 -17.43 -6.41
C TYR A 309 1.04 -17.71 -6.16
N PRO A 310 1.95 -16.79 -6.55
CA PRO A 310 3.39 -17.02 -6.42
C PRO A 310 3.88 -17.18 -4.98
N ASN A 311 3.07 -16.72 -4.00
CA ASN A 311 3.41 -16.71 -2.58
C ASN A 311 2.79 -17.89 -1.79
N ALA A 312 2.11 -18.82 -2.46
CA ALA A 312 1.51 -19.97 -1.80
C ALA A 312 2.52 -21.13 -1.68
N ASP A 313 2.64 -21.73 -0.51
CA ASP A 313 3.56 -22.87 -0.29
C ASP A 313 3.12 -24.10 -1.09
N VAL A 314 1.81 -24.27 -1.26
CA VAL A 314 1.21 -25.33 -2.05
C VAL A 314 0.08 -24.76 -2.89
N VAL A 315 0.11 -24.97 -4.20
CA VAL A 315 -1.02 -24.65 -5.09
C VAL A 315 -1.61 -25.93 -5.65
N VAL A 316 -2.90 -26.14 -5.39
CA VAL A 316 -3.71 -27.21 -5.96
C VAL A 316 -4.47 -26.62 -7.14
N ASP A 317 -4.07 -27.00 -8.34
CA ASP A 317 -4.73 -26.57 -9.57
C ASP A 317 -6.02 -27.37 -9.81
N LEU A 318 -7.17 -26.70 -9.70
CA LEU A 318 -8.48 -27.21 -10.10
C LEU A 318 -9.02 -26.54 -11.37
N ASN A 319 -8.33 -25.50 -11.88
CA ASN A 319 -8.61 -24.88 -13.17
C ASN A 319 -8.48 -25.89 -14.32
N ALA A 320 -7.64 -26.92 -14.11
CA ALA A 320 -7.42 -28.02 -15.05
C ALA A 320 -8.45 -29.19 -14.99
N ALA A 321 -9.52 -29.12 -14.19
CA ALA A 321 -10.50 -30.21 -14.08
C ALA A 321 -11.81 -29.92 -14.87
N PRO A 322 -12.51 -30.99 -15.29
CA PRO A 322 -12.55 -31.54 -16.64
C PRO A 322 -13.34 -30.67 -17.65
N GLY A 323 -12.65 -30.21 -18.69
CA GLY A 323 -13.23 -29.53 -19.85
C GLY A 323 -12.17 -29.03 -20.85
N TYR A 324 -10.96 -28.70 -20.36
CA TYR A 324 -9.85 -28.22 -21.18
C TYR A 324 -8.51 -28.75 -20.62
N GLY A 325 -8.02 -29.87 -21.16
CA GLY A 325 -6.68 -30.40 -20.84
C GLY A 325 -6.69 -31.86 -20.42
N GLU A 326 -5.97 -32.70 -21.17
CA GLU A 326 -6.11 -34.15 -21.21
C GLU A 326 -5.53 -34.88 -19.98
N THR A 327 -6.36 -35.56 -19.20
CA THR A 327 -6.18 -36.98 -18.78
C THR A 327 -7.55 -37.58 -18.41
N PRO A 328 -8.14 -38.44 -19.26
CA PRO A 328 -9.49 -39.01 -19.06
C PRO A 328 -9.67 -39.87 -17.79
N GLU A 329 -8.59 -40.31 -17.17
CA GLU A 329 -8.62 -41.35 -16.12
C GLU A 329 -8.86 -40.80 -14.70
N LEU A 330 -8.55 -39.52 -14.43
CA LEU A 330 -8.65 -38.93 -13.09
C LEU A 330 -10.09 -38.45 -12.80
N GLY A 331 -10.69 -37.72 -13.73
CA GLY A 331 -12.08 -37.26 -13.64
C GLY A 331 -13.10 -38.41 -13.70
N ALA A 332 -12.77 -39.51 -14.37
CA ALA A 332 -13.63 -40.71 -14.42
C ALA A 332 -13.61 -41.51 -13.10
N ARG A 333 -12.54 -41.44 -12.30
CA ARG A 333 -12.38 -42.21 -11.05
C ARG A 333 -12.90 -41.48 -9.81
N ILE A 334 -12.90 -40.15 -9.82
CA ILE A 334 -13.31 -39.34 -8.67
C ILE A 334 -14.65 -38.65 -8.98
N ARG A 335 -15.74 -39.26 -8.51
CA ARG A 335 -17.11 -38.75 -8.76
C ARG A 335 -17.55 -37.63 -7.81
N ASP A 336 -16.82 -37.45 -6.70
CA ASP A 336 -17.16 -36.46 -5.68
C ASP A 336 -16.06 -35.39 -5.61
N LEU A 337 -16.46 -34.12 -5.74
CA LEU A 337 -15.58 -32.96 -5.54
C LEU A 337 -14.87 -33.02 -4.17
N CYS A 338 -15.51 -33.59 -3.14
CA CYS A 338 -14.92 -33.84 -1.83
C CYS A 338 -13.67 -34.73 -1.94
N GLU A 339 -13.78 -35.81 -2.72
CA GLU A 339 -12.70 -36.77 -2.92
C GLU A 339 -11.61 -36.17 -3.81
N LEU A 340 -11.96 -35.32 -4.76
CA LEU A 340 -11.00 -34.69 -5.67
C LEU A 340 -10.12 -33.70 -4.91
N VAL A 341 -10.73 -32.79 -4.16
CA VAL A 341 -9.97 -31.83 -3.34
C VAL A 341 -9.17 -32.55 -2.26
N ALA A 342 -9.75 -33.56 -1.59
CA ALA A 342 -9.02 -34.35 -0.59
C ALA A 342 -7.88 -35.19 -1.20
N TYR A 343 -8.06 -35.72 -2.40
CA TYR A 343 -7.05 -36.49 -3.13
C TYR A 343 -5.91 -35.59 -3.61
N SER A 344 -6.22 -34.45 -4.21
CA SER A 344 -5.22 -33.47 -4.63
C SER A 344 -4.45 -32.92 -3.44
N LEU A 345 -5.12 -32.62 -2.32
CA LEU A 345 -4.44 -32.27 -1.08
C LEU A 345 -3.52 -33.39 -0.57
N LYS A 346 -3.92 -34.67 -0.67
CA LYS A 346 -3.06 -35.82 -0.28
C LYS A 346 -1.88 -36.03 -1.22
N LEU A 347 -2.03 -35.76 -2.51
CA LEU A 347 -0.93 -35.86 -3.49
C LEU A 347 0.10 -34.77 -3.26
N THR A 348 -0.35 -33.53 -3.07
CA THR A 348 0.54 -32.37 -3.06
C THR A 348 1.12 -32.08 -1.66
N ALA A 349 0.38 -32.36 -0.58
CA ALA A 349 0.85 -32.10 0.80
C ALA A 349 1.47 -33.33 1.50
N GLY A 350 1.55 -34.47 0.82
CA GLY A 350 1.79 -35.75 1.48
C GLY A 350 0.62 -36.13 2.40
N SER A 351 0.59 -37.36 2.89
CA SER A 351 -0.56 -37.96 3.61
C SER A 351 -1.17 -37.18 4.81
N LYS A 352 -0.60 -36.05 5.25
CA LYS A 352 -1.15 -35.14 6.26
C LYS A 352 -0.88 -33.67 5.89
N LEU A 353 -1.92 -32.82 6.00
CA LEU A 353 -1.75 -31.37 5.88
C LEU A 353 -0.68 -30.85 6.86
N PRO A 354 0.10 -29.82 6.47
CA PRO A 354 1.09 -29.25 7.36
C PRO A 354 0.42 -28.64 8.61
N PRO A 355 1.10 -28.69 9.78
CA PRO A 355 0.58 -28.13 11.01
C PRO A 355 0.32 -26.63 10.86
N LYS A 356 -0.83 -26.13 11.32
CA LYS A 356 -1.26 -24.72 11.24
C LYS A 356 -1.52 -24.21 9.81
N ALA A 357 -1.90 -25.08 8.90
CA ALA A 357 -2.15 -24.69 7.51
C ALA A 357 -3.28 -23.66 7.37
N GLN A 358 -3.05 -22.67 6.50
CA GLN A 358 -4.07 -21.75 5.99
C GLN A 358 -4.46 -22.19 4.59
N ILE A 359 -5.69 -22.67 4.42
CA ILE A 359 -6.21 -23.06 3.12
C ILE A 359 -7.03 -21.91 2.57
N TYR A 360 -6.73 -21.47 1.34
CA TYR A 360 -7.51 -20.51 0.58
C TYR A 360 -8.12 -21.20 -0.64
N ILE A 361 -9.40 -20.99 -0.88
CA ILE A 361 -10.09 -21.45 -2.09
C ILE A 361 -10.59 -20.22 -2.82
N ASP A 362 -10.10 -19.98 -4.04
CA ASP A 362 -10.64 -18.92 -4.87
C ASP A 362 -11.93 -19.37 -5.58
N ALA A 363 -12.78 -18.41 -5.92
CA ALA A 363 -13.96 -18.63 -6.76
C ALA A 363 -14.81 -19.86 -6.37
N VAL A 364 -14.97 -20.12 -5.06
CA VAL A 364 -15.71 -21.29 -4.55
C VAL A 364 -17.20 -21.24 -4.92
N ASP A 365 -17.71 -20.05 -5.24
CA ASP A 365 -19.02 -19.84 -5.84
C ASP A 365 -19.13 -20.43 -7.24
N ILE A 366 -18.09 -20.32 -8.07
CA ILE A 366 -18.05 -20.95 -9.39
C ILE A 366 -18.11 -22.48 -9.26
N LEU A 367 -17.38 -23.07 -8.30
CA LEU A 367 -17.54 -24.50 -7.97
C LEU A 367 -18.98 -24.86 -7.56
N ALA A 368 -19.69 -23.94 -6.90
CA ALA A 368 -21.07 -24.12 -6.47
C ALA A 368 -22.10 -23.82 -7.57
N GLU A 369 -21.65 -23.28 -8.70
CA GLU A 369 -22.43 -23.16 -9.94
C GLU A 369 -22.22 -24.39 -10.83
N ASP A 370 -20.97 -24.85 -10.97
CA ASP A 370 -20.60 -26.06 -11.73
C ASP A 370 -21.09 -27.35 -11.06
N HIS A 371 -21.27 -27.31 -9.74
CA HIS A 371 -21.81 -28.41 -8.94
C HIS A 371 -22.97 -27.94 -8.06
N THR A 372 -23.67 -28.88 -7.41
CA THR A 372 -24.72 -28.47 -6.47
C THR A 372 -24.11 -27.77 -5.23
N PRO A 373 -24.68 -26.65 -4.74
CA PRO A 373 -24.21 -25.95 -3.55
C PRO A 373 -24.03 -26.86 -2.32
N TYR A 374 -24.90 -27.85 -2.16
CA TYR A 374 -24.81 -28.80 -1.04
C TYR A 374 -23.63 -29.77 -1.14
N ALA A 375 -23.20 -30.14 -2.36
CA ALA A 375 -22.01 -30.96 -2.57
C ALA A 375 -20.73 -30.18 -2.23
N VAL A 376 -20.65 -28.91 -2.65
CA VAL A 376 -19.55 -28.02 -2.28
C VAL A 376 -19.51 -27.78 -0.77
N LEU A 377 -20.66 -27.51 -0.14
CA LEU A 377 -20.76 -27.34 1.31
C LEU A 377 -20.31 -28.60 2.08
N ARG A 378 -20.62 -29.80 1.59
CA ARG A 378 -20.12 -31.06 2.16
C ARG A 378 -18.61 -31.15 2.05
N SER A 379 -18.04 -30.77 0.90
CA SER A 379 -16.59 -30.73 0.66
C SER A 379 -15.90 -29.80 1.64
N LEU A 380 -16.43 -28.58 1.81
CA LEU A 380 -15.90 -27.60 2.74
C LEU A 380 -15.94 -28.09 4.19
N ARG A 381 -16.98 -28.82 4.59
CA ARG A 381 -17.04 -29.42 5.95
C ARG A 381 -15.94 -30.47 6.17
N SER A 382 -15.65 -31.29 5.17
CA SER A 382 -14.56 -32.26 5.22
C SER A 382 -13.19 -31.58 5.30
N ILE A 383 -12.97 -30.52 4.51
CA ILE A 383 -11.74 -29.72 4.55
C ILE A 383 -11.61 -29.02 5.92
N LEU A 384 -12.69 -28.43 6.43
CA LEU A 384 -12.71 -27.80 7.76
C LEU A 384 -12.40 -28.79 8.88
N ALA A 385 -12.87 -30.04 8.78
CA ALA A 385 -12.54 -31.08 9.74
C ALA A 385 -11.02 -31.38 9.74
N ALA A 386 -10.41 -31.46 8.56
CA ALA A 386 -8.97 -31.64 8.42
C ALA A 386 -8.17 -30.43 8.94
N VAL A 387 -8.60 -29.22 8.62
CA VAL A 387 -7.99 -27.96 9.11
C VAL A 387 -8.08 -27.84 10.62
N ASN A 388 -9.23 -28.19 11.21
CA ASN A 388 -9.45 -28.17 12.65
C ASN A 388 -8.62 -29.22 13.40
N ALA A 389 -8.18 -30.30 12.74
CA ALA A 389 -7.25 -31.26 13.31
C ALA A 389 -5.81 -30.68 13.42
N SER A 390 -5.47 -29.68 12.61
CA SER A 390 -4.14 -29.06 12.47
C SER A 390 -3.92 -27.80 13.33
N LYS A 391 -4.54 -27.73 14.53
CA LYS A 391 -4.69 -26.47 15.31
C LYS A 391 -3.40 -25.65 15.51
N PRO A 392 -3.41 -24.31 15.28
CA PRO A 392 -4.47 -23.50 14.65
C PRO A 392 -4.42 -23.51 13.11
N GLY A 393 -5.30 -24.26 12.45
CA GLY A 393 -5.54 -24.13 11.01
C GLY A 393 -6.69 -23.17 10.68
N ARG A 394 -6.71 -22.64 9.46
CA ARG A 394 -7.81 -21.81 8.93
C ARG A 394 -8.19 -22.21 7.51
N LEU A 395 -9.48 -22.10 7.18
CA LEU A 395 -10.00 -22.14 5.83
C LEU A 395 -10.57 -20.76 5.51
N ILE A 396 -10.10 -20.17 4.41
CA ILE A 396 -10.42 -18.82 3.97
C ILE A 396 -11.15 -18.93 2.64
N LEU A 397 -12.36 -18.37 2.56
CA LEU A 397 -13.15 -18.34 1.33
C LEU A 397 -13.35 -16.89 0.90
N SER A 398 -13.09 -16.62 -0.37
CA SER A 398 -13.42 -15.34 -1.01
C SER A 398 -14.71 -15.52 -1.82
N LEU A 399 -15.74 -14.76 -1.47
CA LEU A 399 -17.05 -14.85 -2.12
C LEU A 399 -17.56 -13.44 -2.46
N PRO A 400 -17.95 -13.18 -3.72
CA PRO A 400 -18.61 -11.92 -4.06
C PRO A 400 -19.96 -11.83 -3.34
N ARG A 401 -20.43 -10.60 -3.12
CA ARG A 401 -21.70 -10.39 -2.40
C ARG A 401 -22.87 -11.10 -3.07
N ASP A 402 -22.92 -11.11 -4.40
CA ASP A 402 -24.04 -11.65 -5.18
C ASP A 402 -24.00 -13.19 -5.31
N SER A 403 -23.01 -13.85 -4.70
CA SER A 403 -22.94 -15.30 -4.68
C SER A 403 -24.14 -15.92 -3.96
N ARG A 404 -24.84 -16.81 -4.66
CA ARG A 404 -25.91 -17.65 -4.09
C ARG A 404 -25.40 -18.64 -3.04
N PHE A 405 -24.08 -18.85 -3.00
CA PHE A 405 -23.42 -19.73 -2.06
C PHE A 405 -23.13 -19.06 -0.71
N LEU A 406 -22.99 -17.72 -0.70
CA LEU A 406 -22.68 -16.95 0.51
C LEU A 406 -23.63 -17.24 1.69
N PRO A 407 -24.97 -17.26 1.53
CA PRO A 407 -25.90 -17.55 2.64
C PRO A 407 -25.73 -18.94 3.28
N LEU A 408 -25.17 -19.91 2.55
CA LEU A 408 -24.94 -21.27 3.07
C LEU A 408 -23.68 -21.34 3.94
N VAL A 409 -22.73 -20.43 3.74
CA VAL A 409 -21.46 -20.40 4.47
C VAL A 409 -21.38 -19.28 5.50
N THR A 410 -22.30 -18.31 5.53
CA THR A 410 -22.41 -17.25 6.55
C THR A 410 -22.83 -17.71 7.96
N PRO A 411 -23.70 -18.72 8.18
CA PRO A 411 -24.25 -19.03 9.50
C PRO A 411 -23.21 -19.23 10.61
N ALA A 412 -23.57 -18.82 11.83
CA ALA A 412 -22.72 -18.94 13.02
C ALA A 412 -22.49 -20.39 13.47
N SER A 413 -23.30 -21.34 12.99
CA SER A 413 -23.21 -22.78 13.31
C SER A 413 -22.02 -23.49 12.65
N LEU A 414 -21.33 -22.83 11.72
CA LEU A 414 -20.14 -23.37 11.06
C LEU A 414 -18.89 -23.22 11.91
N SER A 415 -17.85 -23.99 11.57
CA SER A 415 -16.59 -24.05 12.32
C SER A 415 -15.94 -22.67 12.54
N PRO A 416 -15.41 -22.37 13.75
CA PRO A 416 -14.54 -21.22 14.01
C PRO A 416 -13.28 -21.15 13.12
N GLY A 417 -12.88 -22.27 12.53
CA GLY A 417 -11.77 -22.33 11.57
C GLY A 417 -12.10 -21.73 10.19
N LEU A 418 -13.36 -21.39 9.90
CA LEU A 418 -13.80 -20.78 8.65
C LEU A 418 -13.80 -19.25 8.74
N ILE A 419 -13.04 -18.61 7.85
CA ILE A 419 -13.03 -17.16 7.62
C ILE A 419 -13.68 -16.89 6.26
N LEU A 420 -14.57 -15.91 6.22
CA LEU A 420 -15.14 -15.42 4.96
C LEU A 420 -14.63 -14.03 4.66
N ILE A 421 -14.32 -13.81 3.40
CA ILE A 421 -13.88 -12.53 2.84
C ILE A 421 -14.89 -12.16 1.74
N THR A 422 -15.51 -11.00 1.87
CA THR A 422 -16.49 -10.48 0.91
C THR A 422 -16.07 -9.09 0.45
N PRO A 423 -15.64 -8.93 -0.81
CA PRO A 423 -15.29 -7.62 -1.36
C PRO A 423 -16.56 -6.81 -1.68
N HIS A 424 -16.54 -5.54 -1.32
CA HIS A 424 -17.57 -4.54 -1.61
C HIS A 424 -16.96 -3.38 -2.39
N ASN A 425 -17.77 -2.74 -3.23
CA ASN A 425 -17.36 -1.51 -3.90
C ASN A 425 -17.29 -0.36 -2.87
N PRO A 426 -16.17 0.38 -2.73
CA PRO A 426 -16.03 1.41 -1.72
C PRO A 426 -17.07 2.52 -1.82
N ARG A 427 -17.45 2.91 -3.05
CA ARG A 427 -18.50 3.91 -3.28
C ARG A 427 -19.86 3.43 -2.80
N ALA A 428 -20.13 2.13 -2.89
CA ALA A 428 -21.37 1.56 -2.40
C ALA A 428 -21.43 1.57 -0.86
N VAL A 429 -20.31 1.24 -0.21
CA VAL A 429 -20.17 1.32 1.24
C VAL A 429 -20.30 2.75 1.73
N GLU A 430 -19.65 3.70 1.06
CA GLU A 430 -19.73 5.13 1.35
C GLU A 430 -21.16 5.67 1.19
N ALA A 431 -21.81 5.41 0.05
CA ALA A 431 -23.16 5.87 -0.22
C ALA A 431 -24.16 5.31 0.80
N MET A 432 -24.04 4.03 1.16
CA MET A 432 -24.85 3.41 2.22
C MET A 432 -24.59 4.09 3.58
N ALA A 433 -23.33 4.24 3.97
CA ALA A 433 -22.95 4.82 5.24
C ALA A 433 -23.45 6.27 5.40
N GLN A 434 -23.30 7.08 4.35
CA GLN A 434 -23.77 8.46 4.35
C GLN A 434 -25.30 8.55 4.35
N ARG A 435 -25.99 7.75 3.52
CA ARG A 435 -27.47 7.75 3.45
C ARG A 435 -28.14 7.30 4.74
N LEU A 436 -27.55 6.32 5.40
CA LEU A 436 -28.11 5.74 6.63
C LEU A 436 -27.50 6.34 7.90
N LEU A 437 -26.58 7.30 7.75
CA LEU A 437 -25.84 7.94 8.83
C LEU A 437 -25.19 6.92 9.77
N LEU A 438 -24.55 5.91 9.19
CA LEU A 438 -23.89 4.81 9.89
C LEU A 438 -22.38 4.94 9.80
N THR A 439 -21.70 4.60 10.89
CA THR A 439 -20.27 4.32 10.90
C THR A 439 -20.03 2.81 11.00
N PRO A 440 -18.82 2.30 10.67
CA PRO A 440 -18.47 0.89 10.86
C PRO A 440 -18.61 0.39 12.32
N GLU A 441 -18.67 1.31 13.28
CA GLU A 441 -18.87 1.03 14.70
C GLU A 441 -20.36 0.77 15.06
N ASP A 442 -21.30 1.17 14.20
CA ASP A 442 -22.74 0.97 14.45
C ASP A 442 -23.09 -0.53 14.32
N PRO A 443 -23.76 -1.14 15.32
CA PRO A 443 -24.18 -2.54 15.27
C PRO A 443 -25.03 -2.92 14.04
N ARG A 444 -25.74 -1.95 13.45
CA ARG A 444 -26.59 -2.13 12.27
C ARG A 444 -25.79 -2.10 10.97
N PHE A 445 -24.58 -1.55 10.98
CA PHE A 445 -23.73 -1.36 9.80
C PHE A 445 -23.60 -2.64 8.99
N PHE A 446 -23.16 -3.74 9.60
CA PHE A 446 -22.98 -5.01 8.90
C PHE A 446 -24.28 -5.66 8.45
N SER A 447 -25.38 -5.50 9.21
CA SER A 447 -26.68 -6.03 8.81
C SER A 447 -27.24 -5.32 7.59
N LEU A 448 -26.87 -4.05 7.39
CA LEU A 448 -27.32 -3.23 6.26
C LEU A 448 -26.34 -3.33 5.09
N LEU A 449 -25.04 -3.46 5.35
CA LEU A 449 -24.02 -3.77 4.35
C LEU A 449 -24.33 -5.10 3.65
N ASP A 450 -24.77 -6.11 4.40
CA ASP A 450 -25.23 -7.37 3.82
C ASP A 450 -26.48 -7.17 2.93
N ARG A 451 -27.26 -6.10 3.09
CA ARG A 451 -28.49 -5.85 2.30
C ARG A 451 -28.28 -4.89 1.13
N PHE A 452 -27.17 -4.16 1.10
CA PHE A 452 -26.85 -3.18 0.07
C PHE A 452 -26.00 -3.82 -1.05
N SER A 453 -26.50 -3.82 -2.28
CA SER A 453 -25.73 -4.20 -3.48
C SER A 453 -25.50 -2.99 -4.40
N GLY A 454 -24.51 -3.08 -5.30
CA GLY A 454 -24.25 -2.05 -6.32
C GLY A 454 -25.48 -1.76 -7.19
N ASP A 455 -26.24 -2.80 -7.54
CA ASP A 455 -27.49 -2.69 -8.30
C ASP A 455 -28.57 -1.90 -7.54
N THR A 456 -28.60 -2.01 -6.21
CA THR A 456 -29.54 -1.27 -5.37
C THR A 456 -29.28 0.25 -5.44
N LEU A 457 -28.03 0.67 -5.68
CA LEU A 457 -27.64 2.08 -5.80
C LEU A 457 -27.88 2.65 -7.21
N ALA A 458 -27.82 1.81 -8.24
CA ALA A 458 -28.21 2.17 -9.60
C ALA A 458 -29.74 2.34 -9.71
N LEU A 459 -30.52 1.44 -9.07
CA LEU A 459 -31.98 1.48 -9.04
C LEU A 459 -32.55 2.61 -8.17
N ALA A 460 -31.85 3.03 -7.11
CA ALA A 460 -32.29 4.09 -6.19
C ALA A 460 -32.12 5.53 -6.73
N GLY A 461 -32.00 5.72 -8.04
CA GLY A 461 -32.00 7.05 -8.68
C GLY A 461 -30.78 7.92 -8.41
N SER A 462 -29.73 7.40 -7.77
CA SER A 462 -28.51 8.17 -7.44
C SER A 462 -27.61 8.49 -8.63
N GLY A 463 -27.89 7.92 -9.83
CA GLY A 463 -27.06 8.13 -11.03
C GLY A 463 -25.61 7.67 -10.87
N LEU A 464 -25.31 6.84 -9.86
CA LEU A 464 -23.95 6.43 -9.55
C LEU A 464 -23.57 5.25 -10.44
N GLU A 465 -22.90 5.51 -11.55
CA GLU A 465 -22.25 4.46 -12.33
C GLU A 465 -21.06 3.90 -11.53
N VAL A 466 -21.16 2.62 -11.18
CA VAL A 466 -20.15 1.90 -10.40
C VAL A 466 -19.27 1.13 -11.38
N GLY A 467 -18.20 1.77 -11.88
CA GLY A 467 -17.16 1.10 -12.67
C GLY A 467 -16.32 0.12 -11.84
N GLU A 468 -15.48 -0.69 -12.50
CA GLU A 468 -14.53 -1.58 -11.81
C GLU A 468 -13.62 -0.76 -10.88
N PRO A 469 -13.64 -1.01 -9.57
CA PRO A 469 -12.94 -0.15 -8.65
C PRO A 469 -11.47 -0.59 -8.53
N SER A 470 -10.56 0.39 -8.49
CA SER A 470 -9.14 0.17 -8.20
C SER A 470 -8.88 -0.22 -6.73
N SER A 471 -9.89 -0.06 -5.88
CA SER A 471 -9.90 -0.37 -4.45
C SER A 471 -11.20 -1.05 -4.04
N TYR A 472 -11.18 -1.80 -2.94
CA TYR A 472 -12.28 -2.59 -2.42
C TYR A 472 -12.43 -2.32 -0.93
N ALA A 473 -13.67 -2.29 -0.43
CA ALA A 473 -13.94 -2.41 0.99
C ALA A 473 -14.19 -3.89 1.28
N VAL A 474 -13.30 -4.54 2.01
CA VAL A 474 -13.32 -5.98 2.23
C VAL A 474 -13.90 -6.27 3.60
N GLN A 475 -15.07 -6.92 3.60
CA GLN A 475 -15.71 -7.41 4.81
C GLN A 475 -15.10 -8.75 5.20
N ILE A 476 -14.66 -8.86 6.45
CA ILE A 476 -14.07 -10.07 7.03
C ILE A 476 -15.03 -10.59 8.09
N LEU A 477 -15.41 -11.87 7.99
CA LEU A 477 -16.27 -12.55 8.96
C LEU A 477 -15.51 -13.68 9.64
N ILE A 478 -15.36 -13.57 10.96
CA ILE A 478 -14.69 -14.55 11.82
C ILE A 478 -15.69 -15.12 12.83
N ARG A 479 -15.64 -16.42 13.09
CA ARG A 479 -16.47 -17.09 14.09
C ARG A 479 -15.67 -17.38 15.36
N LYS A 480 -16.28 -17.08 16.51
CA LYS A 480 -15.80 -17.42 17.86
C LYS A 480 -16.36 -18.79 18.26
N ALA A 481 -15.62 -19.50 19.12
CA ALA A 481 -16.04 -20.79 19.65
C ALA A 481 -17.25 -20.71 20.60
N THR A 482 -17.57 -19.51 21.11
CA THR A 482 -18.74 -19.24 21.94
C THR A 482 -19.99 -19.18 21.06
N GLY A 483 -20.85 -20.20 21.11
CA GLY A 483 -22.03 -20.33 20.23
C GLY A 483 -23.06 -19.19 20.35
N GLY A 484 -23.94 -19.09 19.34
CA GLY A 484 -25.05 -18.12 19.26
C GLY A 484 -24.83 -16.97 18.26
N ALA A 485 -25.79 -16.04 18.15
CA ALA A 485 -25.69 -14.90 17.22
C ALA A 485 -24.52 -13.94 17.53
N LYS A 486 -24.05 -13.92 18.78
CA LYS A 486 -22.85 -13.18 19.23
C LYS A 486 -21.53 -13.91 18.90
N ALA A 487 -21.60 -15.06 18.24
CA ALA A 487 -20.42 -15.84 17.85
C ALA A 487 -19.71 -15.27 16.61
N ILE A 488 -20.31 -14.33 15.88
CA ILE A 488 -19.69 -13.76 14.68
C ILE A 488 -19.07 -12.41 15.02
N VAL A 489 -17.79 -12.25 14.66
CA VAL A 489 -17.10 -10.96 14.61
C VAL A 489 -16.98 -10.56 13.15
N ARG A 490 -17.29 -9.30 12.86
CA ARG A 490 -17.13 -8.73 11.53
C ARG A 490 -16.23 -7.51 11.61
N ALA A 491 -15.42 -7.33 10.58
CA ALA A 491 -14.63 -6.14 10.34
C ALA A 491 -14.79 -5.75 8.87
N VAL A 492 -14.58 -4.47 8.54
CA VAL A 492 -14.39 -4.03 7.16
C VAL A 492 -13.09 -3.28 7.09
N GLU A 493 -12.27 -3.63 6.11
CA GLU A 493 -10.96 -3.03 5.87
C GLU A 493 -10.90 -2.53 4.42
N GLY A 494 -10.15 -1.46 4.17
CA GLY A 494 -9.90 -1.01 2.80
C GLY A 494 -8.82 -1.88 2.17
N TYR A 495 -8.95 -2.17 0.87
CA TYR A 495 -7.93 -2.85 0.09
C TYR A 495 -7.71 -2.13 -1.23
N THR A 496 -6.47 -1.90 -1.63
CA THR A 496 -6.15 -1.35 -2.97
C THR A 496 -5.07 -2.20 -3.59
N ALA A 497 -5.29 -2.70 -4.81
CA ALA A 497 -4.35 -3.57 -5.52
C ALA A 497 -3.78 -4.73 -4.65
N GLY A 498 -4.64 -5.33 -3.81
CA GLY A 498 -4.26 -6.45 -2.94
C GLY A 498 -3.58 -6.07 -1.61
N LYS A 499 -3.48 -4.78 -1.27
CA LYS A 499 -2.91 -4.31 0.00
C LYS A 499 -3.98 -3.79 0.96
N PRO A 500 -3.96 -4.18 2.24
CA PRO A 500 -4.84 -3.59 3.25
C PRO A 500 -4.49 -2.11 3.48
N MET A 501 -5.51 -1.30 3.75
CA MET A 501 -5.41 0.10 4.11
C MET A 501 -6.58 0.49 5.01
N PRO A 502 -6.45 1.59 5.79
CA PRO A 502 -7.57 2.10 6.58
C PRO A 502 -8.79 2.33 5.71
N LEU A 503 -9.96 1.91 6.20
CA LEU A 503 -11.22 1.95 5.45
C LEU A 503 -11.56 3.39 5.00
N GLU A 504 -11.14 4.38 5.77
CA GLU A 504 -11.32 5.82 5.52
C GLU A 504 -10.56 6.31 4.27
N GLN A 505 -9.55 5.56 3.82
CA GLN A 505 -8.81 5.88 2.60
C GLN A 505 -9.51 5.37 1.33
N VAL A 506 -10.43 4.41 1.46
CA VAL A 506 -11.22 3.89 0.33
C VAL A 506 -12.66 4.40 0.32
N ALA A 507 -13.23 4.74 1.48
CA ALA A 507 -14.60 5.21 1.64
C ALA A 507 -14.67 6.35 2.67
N SER A 508 -15.35 7.46 2.34
CA SER A 508 -15.50 8.58 3.27
C SER A 508 -16.72 8.44 4.16
N PHE A 509 -16.48 8.19 5.46
CA PHE A 509 -17.53 8.16 6.49
C PHE A 509 -17.77 9.52 7.14
N LYS A 510 -17.35 10.62 6.50
CA LYS A 510 -17.76 11.95 6.95
C LYS A 510 -19.28 12.01 6.85
N LEU A 511 -19.94 11.83 7.98
CA LEU A 511 -21.34 12.24 8.16
C LEU A 511 -21.39 13.68 7.66
N LEU A 512 -22.34 13.98 6.76
CA LEU A 512 -22.57 15.33 6.27
C LEU A 512 -22.48 16.25 7.48
N ALA A 513 -21.42 17.07 7.50
CA ALA A 513 -21.13 17.93 8.62
C ALA A 513 -22.41 18.68 8.93
N GLU A 514 -22.76 18.66 10.22
CA GLU A 514 -23.79 19.49 10.84
C GLU A 514 -24.07 20.69 9.93
N GLU A 515 -25.29 20.76 9.35
CA GLU A 515 -25.83 22.06 9.01
C GLU A 515 -25.53 22.92 10.22
N LYS A 516 -24.73 23.99 10.01
CA LYS A 516 -24.33 24.96 11.04
C LYS A 516 -25.45 24.99 12.06
N ARG A 517 -25.23 24.45 13.27
CA ARG A 517 -26.07 24.82 14.40
C ARG A 517 -25.91 26.32 14.49
N THR A 518 -26.83 27.06 13.86
CA THR A 518 -27.13 28.42 14.24
C THR A 518 -27.41 28.28 15.72
N THR A 519 -26.48 28.77 16.54
CA THR A 519 -26.64 28.85 17.98
C THR A 519 -28.00 29.45 18.21
N THR A 520 -28.96 28.61 18.58
CA THR A 520 -30.28 29.12 18.93
C THR A 520 -30.14 29.77 20.28
N HIS A 521 -31.01 30.72 20.61
CA HIS A 521 -30.97 31.42 21.90
C HIS A 521 -30.97 30.46 23.11
N ALA A 522 -31.43 29.21 22.93
CA ALA A 522 -31.39 28.15 23.94
C ALA A 522 -29.97 27.71 24.34
N ASP A 523 -28.99 27.78 23.43
CA ASP A 523 -27.62 27.31 23.66
C ASP A 523 -26.77 28.31 24.47
N LEU A 524 -27.21 29.57 24.58
CA LEU A 524 -26.44 30.65 25.18
C LEU A 524 -26.68 30.84 26.69
N ASN A 525 -27.58 30.06 27.30
CA ASN A 525 -27.88 30.12 28.75
C ASN A 525 -28.07 31.57 29.28
N LEU A 526 -28.58 32.45 28.43
CA LEU A 526 -28.91 33.83 28.78
C LEU A 526 -30.30 33.82 29.42
N PRO A 527 -30.50 34.50 30.57
CA PRO A 527 -31.81 34.58 31.19
C PRO A 527 -32.78 35.22 30.18
N PHE A 528 -33.89 34.54 29.97
CA PHE A 528 -34.93 34.85 28.99
C PHE A 528 -35.56 36.20 29.31
N ASN A 529 -34.98 37.30 28.81
CA ASN A 529 -35.52 38.63 29.06
C ASN A 529 -36.69 38.88 28.10
N LEU A 530 -37.90 38.53 28.55
CA LEU A 530 -39.19 38.71 27.85
C LEU A 530 -39.63 40.17 27.70
N SER A 531 -38.77 41.14 28.00
CA SER A 531 -39.06 42.54 27.73
C SER A 531 -38.53 42.93 26.35
N LEU A 532 -39.44 43.04 25.38
CA LEU A 532 -39.14 43.66 24.10
C LEU A 532 -38.66 45.10 24.35
N THR A 533 -37.56 45.48 23.71
CA THR A 533 -37.09 46.87 23.73
C THR A 533 -38.15 47.79 23.13
N ASP A 534 -38.19 49.07 23.53
CA ASP A 534 -39.21 50.02 23.06
C ASP A 534 -39.19 50.20 21.53
N ARG A 535 -38.00 50.01 20.92
CA ARG A 535 -37.83 49.96 19.46
C ARG A 535 -38.50 48.74 18.82
N GLN A 536 -38.37 47.55 19.43
CA GLN A 536 -39.04 46.34 18.92
C GLN A 536 -40.57 46.40 19.10
N LYS A 537 -41.05 47.07 20.15
CA LYS A 537 -42.49 47.33 20.33
C LYS A 537 -43.03 48.28 19.25
N SER A 538 -42.29 49.33 18.90
CA SER A 538 -42.72 50.25 17.84
C SER A 538 -42.67 49.60 16.45
N GLU A 539 -41.65 48.78 16.18
CA GLU A 539 -41.52 48.03 14.91
C GLU A 539 -42.62 46.96 14.77
N ARG A 540 -43.03 46.29 15.86
CA ARG A 540 -44.18 45.36 15.83
C ARG A 540 -45.52 46.06 15.63
N GLY A 541 -45.70 47.24 16.21
CA GLY A 541 -46.90 48.06 16.01
C GLY A 541 -47.02 48.64 14.59
N ALA A 542 -45.92 48.67 13.84
CA ALA A 542 -45.87 49.16 12.47
C ALA A 542 -46.17 48.09 11.41
N VAL A 543 -46.35 46.81 11.80
CA VAL A 543 -46.71 45.74 10.87
C VAL A 543 -48.22 45.79 10.60
N PRO A 544 -48.66 46.08 9.36
CA PRO A 544 -50.08 46.04 9.01
C PRO A 544 -50.54 44.58 9.09
N LEU A 545 -51.57 44.29 9.88
CA LEU A 545 -52.16 42.97 9.92
C LEU A 545 -52.84 42.70 8.56
N PRO A 546 -52.38 41.71 7.78
CA PRO A 546 -53.15 41.24 6.65
C PRO A 546 -54.36 40.48 7.24
N TYR A 547 -55.54 40.69 6.67
CA TYR A 547 -56.82 40.08 7.07
C TYR A 547 -57.56 40.77 8.23
N ALA A 548 -57.85 42.06 8.08
CA ALA A 548 -59.11 42.59 8.59
C ALA A 548 -60.22 42.18 7.61
N HIS A 549 -60.83 41.01 7.82
CA HIS A 549 -62.12 40.72 7.21
C HIS A 549 -63.21 41.36 8.07
N GLU A 550 -63.85 42.36 7.50
CA GLU A 550 -65.07 42.99 7.99
C GLU A 550 -66.23 41.97 7.91
N GLY A 551 -66.94 41.79 9.02
CA GLY A 551 -68.37 41.47 9.01
C GLY A 551 -68.81 39.99 9.10
N GLU A 552 -69.61 39.77 10.15
CA GLU A 552 -70.71 38.80 10.31
C GLU A 552 -70.42 37.43 10.93
N GLY A 553 -71.12 37.21 12.04
CA GLY A 553 -70.82 36.22 13.07
C GLY A 553 -71.30 34.81 12.79
N ALA A 554 -70.61 33.88 13.45
CA ALA A 554 -71.17 32.61 13.89
C ALA A 554 -70.52 32.27 15.23
N ASP A 555 -71.17 32.76 16.30
CA ASP A 555 -71.13 32.14 17.61
C ASP A 555 -71.71 30.73 17.48
N LEU A 556 -70.94 29.69 17.80
CA LEU A 556 -71.45 28.45 18.39
C LEU A 556 -70.32 27.68 19.08
N GLY A 557 -70.30 27.78 20.42
CA GLY A 557 -70.14 26.57 21.23
C GLY A 557 -68.87 26.47 22.07
N MET A 558 -68.91 27.09 23.26
CA MET A 558 -68.50 26.52 24.57
C MET A 558 -67.20 25.70 24.58
N GLY A 559 -66.09 26.22 25.11
CA GLY A 559 -65.97 26.43 26.56
C GLY A 559 -65.31 25.21 27.21
N MET A 560 -63.99 25.13 27.13
CA MET A 560 -63.20 24.23 27.99
C MET A 560 -62.51 25.10 29.03
N ASP A 561 -63.18 25.14 30.18
CA ASP A 561 -62.78 25.76 31.43
C ASP A 561 -61.53 25.08 31.99
N TRP A 562 -60.62 25.91 32.49
CA TRP A 562 -59.43 25.50 33.21
C TRP A 562 -59.64 25.90 34.67
N SER A 563 -60.21 24.99 35.45
CA SER A 563 -60.25 25.05 36.91
C SER A 563 -59.88 23.65 37.41
N ASP A 564 -58.74 23.56 38.09
CA ASP A 564 -58.66 23.20 39.51
C ASP A 564 -59.17 21.78 39.80
N ASP A 565 -58.26 20.92 40.25
CA ASP A 565 -58.49 20.18 41.49
C ASP A 565 -57.14 19.65 42.00
N GLU A 566 -56.75 20.22 43.14
CA GLU A 566 -55.73 19.73 44.07
C GLU A 566 -56.19 18.41 44.73
N GLU A 567 -55.20 17.67 45.24
CA GLU A 567 -55.25 16.74 46.39
C GLU A 567 -56.27 15.56 46.37
N ASP A 568 -55.74 14.34 46.47
CA ASP A 568 -55.94 13.57 47.71
C ASP A 568 -55.07 12.29 47.76
N ASP A 569 -54.62 12.03 48.98
CA ASP A 569 -53.78 10.95 49.47
C ASP A 569 -54.52 9.59 49.62
N GLU A 570 -53.71 8.54 49.91
CA GLU A 570 -54.04 7.21 50.47
C GLU A 570 -54.63 6.17 49.50
N ILE A 571 -54.09 4.94 49.36
CA ILE A 571 -53.66 3.93 50.36
C ILE A 571 -52.43 3.14 49.90
#